data_AF-A0A4V2UNX0-F1
#
_entry.id   AF-A0A4V2UNX0-F1
#
_cell.length_a   1.000
_cell.length_b   1.000
_cell.length_c   1.000
_cell.angle_alpha   90.00
_cell.angle_beta   90.00
_cell.angle_gamma   90.00
#
_symmetry.space_group_name_H-M   'P 1'
#
loop_
_entity.id
_entity.type
_entity.pdbx_description
1 polymer ?
#
loop_
_entity_poly.entity_id
_entity_poly.type
_entity_poly.pdbx_seq_one_letter_code
_entity_poly.pdbx_strand_id
1 'polypeptide(L)'
;MQITTPKRNASNRIVPLTDGVIEAFLKLKELQENDKIRNKEWSSKNEIITEYPGLVLTTKKGNCFLTSYVEQECKRLVDKINSKKERSAKEEHIVYEPLKIHPHMFRHTFVTNCYQQKMDTRVLIDIVGHSNPQMTNHYTHPETEFMHREFKKYEDLL
;
A
#
# COMPACT_ATOMS: atom_id res chain seq x y z
N MET A 1 1.51 -20.42 -8.16
CA MET A 1 1.35 -18.95 -8.20
C MET A 1 1.63 -18.52 -9.63
N GLN A 2 0.83 -17.65 -10.23
CA GLN A 2 1.03 -17.23 -11.62
C GLN A 2 1.28 -15.72 -11.65
N ILE A 3 2.50 -15.32 -12.04
CA ILE A 3 2.77 -13.94 -12.43
C ILE A 3 2.26 -13.79 -13.85
N THR A 4 1.37 -12.83 -14.07
CA THR A 4 0.79 -12.58 -15.40
C THR A 4 1.40 -11.33 -15.99
N THR A 5 1.79 -11.41 -17.25
CA THR A 5 2.20 -10.24 -18.01
C THR A 5 0.98 -9.34 -18.23
N PRO A 6 1.12 -8.01 -18.12
CA PRO A 6 0.01 -7.14 -18.37
C PRO A 6 -0.52 -7.31 -19.80
N LYS A 7 -1.85 -7.38 -19.94
CA LYS A 7 -2.51 -7.60 -21.24
C LYS A 7 -2.30 -6.46 -22.24
N ARG A 8 -1.82 -5.30 -21.78
CA ARG A 8 -1.59 -4.09 -22.59
C ARG A 8 -0.32 -3.39 -22.11
N ASN A 9 0.48 -2.86 -23.04
CA ASN A 9 1.68 -2.08 -22.71
C ASN A 9 1.39 -0.88 -21.79
N ALA A 10 0.19 -0.30 -21.88
CA ALA A 10 -0.27 0.80 -21.03
C ALA A 10 -0.35 0.46 -19.52
N SER A 11 -0.21 -0.82 -19.14
CA SER A 11 -0.18 -1.23 -17.73
C SER A 11 1.23 -1.22 -17.13
N ASN A 12 2.28 -1.19 -17.97
CA ASN A 12 3.65 -0.97 -17.52
C ASN A 12 3.79 0.48 -17.09
N ARG A 13 4.37 0.72 -15.92
CA ARG A 13 4.47 2.07 -15.35
C ARG A 13 5.69 2.22 -14.45
N ILE A 14 6.14 3.46 -14.33
CA ILE A 14 7.21 3.86 -13.43
C ILE A 14 6.56 4.43 -12.18
N VAL A 15 6.88 3.85 -11.03
CA VAL A 15 6.41 4.35 -9.73
C VAL A 15 7.63 4.95 -9.01
N PRO A 16 7.68 6.28 -8.81
CA PRO A 16 8.77 6.90 -8.08
C PRO A 16 8.75 6.43 -6.61
N LEU A 17 9.92 6.19 -6.05
CA LEU A 17 10.07 5.78 -4.65
C LEU A 17 10.56 6.96 -3.84
N THR A 18 9.96 7.17 -2.67
CA THR A 18 10.49 8.10 -1.66
C THR A 18 11.66 7.47 -0.92
N ASP A 19 12.48 8.29 -0.27
CA ASP A 19 13.64 7.81 0.49
C ASP A 19 13.25 6.75 1.53
N GLY A 20 12.16 6.97 2.28
CA GLY A 20 11.67 5.97 3.24
C GLY A 20 11.25 4.63 2.60
N VAL A 21 10.74 4.65 1.37
CA VAL A 21 10.41 3.42 0.63
C VAL A 21 11.68 2.74 0.12
N ILE A 22 12.67 3.52 -0.34
CA ILE A 22 13.99 3.01 -0.73
C ILE A 22 14.66 2.32 0.47
N GLU A 23 14.70 2.98 1.62
CA GLU A 23 15.23 2.42 2.87
C GLU A 23 14.52 1.12 3.26
N ALA A 24 13.18 1.08 3.17
CA ALA A 24 12.41 -0.12 3.45
C ALA A 24 12.79 -1.28 2.52
N PHE A 25 12.94 -1.03 1.21
CA PHE A 25 13.38 -2.07 0.26
C PHE A 25 14.82 -2.51 0.48
N LEU A 26 15.73 -1.60 0.83
CA LEU A 26 17.11 -1.94 1.17
C LEU A 26 17.15 -2.85 2.40
N LYS A 27 16.36 -2.54 3.42
CA LYS A 27 16.23 -3.40 4.62
C LYS A 27 15.65 -4.77 4.29
N LEU A 28 14.62 -4.83 3.44
CA LEU A 28 14.06 -6.11 2.98
C LEU A 28 15.10 -6.95 2.22
N LYS A 29 15.90 -6.30 1.36
CA LYS A 29 17.01 -6.94 0.66
C LYS A 29 18.04 -7.50 1.65
N GLU A 30 18.45 -6.73 2.63
CA GLU A 30 19.39 -7.19 3.67
C GLU A 30 18.84 -8.41 4.44
N LEU A 31 17.57 -8.38 4.84
CA LEU A 31 16.92 -9.52 5.49
C LEU A 31 16.90 -10.75 4.60
N GLN A 32 16.59 -10.57 3.31
CA GLN A 32 16.57 -11.67 2.34
C GLN A 32 17.96 -12.30 2.15
N GLU A 33 19.02 -11.48 2.04
CA GLU A 33 20.39 -11.99 1.93
C GLU A 33 20.81 -12.77 3.20
N ASN A 34 20.45 -12.27 4.38
CA ASN A 34 20.67 -12.97 5.63
C ASN A 34 19.92 -14.32 5.68
N ASP A 35 18.68 -14.37 5.20
CA ASP A 35 17.91 -15.61 5.12
C ASP A 35 18.52 -16.61 4.14
N LYS A 36 19.05 -16.16 2.99
CA LYS A 36 19.79 -17.01 2.03
C LYS A 36 21.03 -17.65 2.65
N ILE A 37 21.80 -16.87 3.42
CA ILE A 37 23.01 -17.37 4.09
C ILE A 37 22.66 -18.41 5.16
N ARG A 38 21.59 -18.16 5.93
CA ARG A 38 21.20 -19.00 7.07
C ARG A 38 20.45 -20.26 6.68
N ASN A 39 19.80 -20.27 5.51
CA ASN A 39 18.96 -21.37 5.06
C ASN A 39 19.50 -21.97 3.74
N LYS A 40 20.18 -23.11 3.84
CA LYS A 40 20.74 -23.82 2.67
C LYS A 40 19.67 -24.25 1.65
N GLU A 41 18.43 -24.42 2.09
CA GLU A 41 17.29 -24.79 1.23
C GLU A 41 16.44 -23.57 0.85
N TRP A 42 16.95 -22.35 0.99
CA TRP A 42 16.25 -21.14 0.62
C TRP A 42 15.84 -21.22 -0.85
N SER A 43 14.55 -20.98 -1.12
CA SER A 43 13.88 -21.08 -2.42
C SER A 43 13.78 -22.48 -3.05
N SER A 44 14.16 -23.55 -2.34
CA SER A 44 14.10 -24.93 -2.88
C SER A 44 12.71 -25.35 -3.41
N LYS A 45 11.64 -24.75 -2.87
CA LYS A 45 10.24 -25.00 -3.27
C LYS A 45 9.63 -23.88 -4.10
N ASN A 46 10.43 -22.88 -4.50
CA ASN A 46 9.94 -21.73 -5.24
C ASN A 46 10.11 -21.96 -6.76
N GLU A 47 9.09 -22.54 -7.38
CA GLU A 47 9.09 -22.91 -8.79
C GLU A 47 9.32 -21.74 -9.76
N ILE A 48 8.97 -20.51 -9.35
CA ILE A 48 9.08 -19.32 -10.22
C ILE A 48 10.42 -18.60 -10.10
N ILE A 49 11.32 -19.04 -9.22
CA ILE A 49 12.59 -18.33 -8.99
C ILE A 49 13.57 -18.46 -10.17
N THR A 50 13.41 -19.50 -10.99
CA THR A 50 14.17 -19.68 -12.23
C THR A 50 13.82 -18.61 -13.27
N GLU A 51 12.55 -18.25 -13.38
CA GLU A 51 12.05 -17.20 -14.27
C GLU A 51 12.24 -15.80 -13.66
N TYR A 52 12.07 -15.67 -12.34
CA TYR A 52 12.18 -14.42 -11.59
C TYR A 52 13.18 -14.56 -10.43
N PRO A 53 14.50 -14.53 -10.70
CA PRO A 53 15.51 -14.72 -9.66
C PRO A 53 15.60 -13.54 -8.68
N GLY A 54 15.13 -12.36 -9.08
CA GLY A 54 15.21 -11.10 -8.32
C GLY A 54 13.94 -10.72 -7.57
N LEU A 55 13.16 -11.68 -7.05
CA LEU A 55 11.96 -11.36 -6.28
C LEU A 55 12.31 -10.52 -5.04
N VAL A 56 11.77 -9.30 -4.98
CA VAL A 56 12.01 -8.37 -3.86
C VAL A 56 11.33 -8.83 -2.57
N LEU A 57 10.14 -9.41 -2.67
CA LEU A 57 9.35 -9.86 -1.51
C LEU A 57 9.30 -11.39 -1.45
N THR A 58 9.94 -11.95 -0.42
CA THR A 58 9.97 -13.39 -0.16
C THR A 58 9.70 -13.69 1.30
N THR A 59 9.18 -14.87 1.58
CA THR A 59 9.20 -15.44 2.93
C THR A 59 10.64 -15.79 3.35
N LYS A 60 10.88 -16.07 4.64
CA LYS A 60 12.19 -16.53 5.15
C LYS A 60 12.73 -17.80 4.48
N LYS A 61 11.84 -18.61 3.88
CA LYS A 61 12.21 -19.81 3.15
C LYS A 61 12.45 -19.55 1.65
N GLY A 62 12.35 -18.32 1.19
CA GLY A 62 12.56 -17.94 -0.22
C GLY A 62 11.38 -18.20 -1.13
N ASN A 63 10.21 -18.60 -0.60
CA ASN A 63 8.98 -18.64 -1.37
C ASN A 63 8.48 -17.22 -1.64
N CYS A 64 7.84 -17.00 -2.79
CA CYS A 64 7.25 -15.72 -3.13
C CYS A 64 6.17 -15.29 -2.12
N PHE A 65 6.17 -14.00 -1.81
CA PHE A 65 5.24 -13.40 -0.84
C PHE A 65 3.87 -13.17 -1.49
N LEU A 66 2.84 -13.85 -0.97
CA LEU A 66 1.48 -13.78 -1.50
C LEU A 66 0.69 -12.59 -0.94
N THR A 67 -0.29 -12.11 -1.73
CA THR A 67 -1.22 -11.04 -1.31
C THR A 67 -2.02 -11.42 -0.07
N SER A 68 -2.41 -12.68 0.06
CA SER A 68 -3.12 -13.20 1.23
C SER A 68 -2.33 -13.04 2.53
N TYR A 69 -0.99 -13.04 2.48
CA TYR A 69 -0.16 -12.77 3.66
C TYR A 69 -0.27 -11.30 4.09
N VAL A 70 -0.35 -10.35 3.15
CA VAL A 70 -0.60 -8.94 3.47
C VAL A 70 -1.96 -8.78 4.13
N GLU A 71 -2.99 -9.45 3.61
CA GLU A 71 -4.35 -9.42 4.16
C GLU A 71 -4.39 -9.99 5.59
N GLN A 72 -3.75 -11.14 5.80
CA GLN A 72 -3.64 -11.77 7.13
C GLN A 72 -2.91 -10.88 8.12
N GLU A 73 -1.80 -10.27 7.72
CA GLU A 73 -1.06 -9.35 8.59
C GLU A 73 -1.86 -8.08 8.91
N CYS A 74 -2.60 -7.52 7.93
CA CYS A 74 -3.51 -6.41 8.18
C CYS A 74 -4.57 -6.78 9.21
N LYS A 75 -5.23 -7.93 9.04
CA LYS A 75 -6.23 -8.43 9.99
C LYS A 75 -5.63 -8.57 11.40
N ARG A 76 -4.47 -9.22 11.52
CA ARG A 76 -3.77 -9.42 12.79
C ARG A 76 -3.47 -8.09 13.50
N LEU A 77 -3.01 -7.08 12.77
CA LEU A 77 -2.70 -5.76 13.32
C LEU A 77 -3.97 -5.00 13.74
N VAL A 78 -5.00 -5.04 12.89
CA VAL A 78 -6.31 -4.41 13.18
C VAL A 78 -6.94 -5.01 14.43
N ASP A 79 -6.96 -6.35 14.55
CA ASP A 79 -7.50 -7.05 15.70
C ASP A 79 -6.78 -6.59 16.99
N LYS A 80 -5.44 -6.53 16.98
CA LYS A 80 -4.65 -6.06 18.13
C LYS A 80 -4.96 -4.60 18.50
N ILE A 81 -5.09 -3.71 17.52
CA ILE A 81 -5.41 -2.30 17.74
C ILE A 81 -6.83 -2.18 18.31
N ASN A 82 -7.79 -2.90 17.73
CA ASN A 82 -9.18 -2.89 18.15
C ASN A 82 -9.37 -3.43 19.56
N SER A 83 -8.70 -4.54 19.92
CA SER A 83 -8.73 -5.04 21.30
C SER A 83 -8.20 -4.01 22.31
N LYS A 84 -7.17 -3.24 21.93
CA LYS A 84 -6.65 -2.15 22.79
C LYS A 84 -7.65 -1.00 22.88
N LYS A 85 -8.20 -0.55 21.74
CA LYS A 85 -9.19 0.53 21.68
C LYS A 85 -10.46 0.20 22.46
N GLU A 86 -10.97 -1.03 22.33
CA GLU A 86 -12.16 -1.49 23.05
C GLU A 86 -11.94 -1.46 24.57
N ARG A 87 -10.74 -1.86 25.04
CA ARG A 87 -10.39 -1.77 26.46
C ARG A 87 -10.39 -0.33 26.97
N SER A 88 -9.68 0.57 26.26
CA SER A 88 -9.65 1.99 26.64
C SER A 88 -11.02 2.64 26.60
N ALA A 89 -11.85 2.30 25.60
CA ALA A 89 -13.21 2.82 25.51
C ALA A 89 -14.10 2.40 26.69
N LYS A 90 -13.94 1.16 27.18
CA LYS A 90 -14.63 0.66 28.38
C LYS A 90 -14.16 1.39 29.65
N GLU A 91 -12.86 1.64 29.79
CA GLU A 91 -12.28 2.36 30.94
C GLU A 91 -12.76 3.83 30.97
N GLU A 92 -12.75 4.49 29.81
CA GLU A 92 -13.11 5.91 29.67
C GLU A 92 -14.62 6.14 29.48
N HIS A 93 -15.42 5.07 29.41
CA HIS A 93 -16.88 5.12 29.17
C HIS A 93 -17.27 5.88 27.89
N ILE A 94 -16.43 5.78 26.85
CA ILE A 94 -16.66 6.39 25.54
C ILE A 94 -17.17 5.36 24.53
N VAL A 95 -17.78 5.85 23.46
CA VAL A 95 -18.26 5.00 22.36
C VAL A 95 -17.06 4.34 21.67
N TYR A 96 -17.08 3.01 21.60
CA TYR A 96 -16.09 2.25 20.86
C TYR A 96 -16.45 2.16 19.38
N GLU A 97 -15.54 2.60 18.52
CA GLU A 97 -15.64 2.41 17.08
C GLU A 97 -14.48 1.55 16.55
N PRO A 98 -14.78 0.40 15.91
CA PRO A 98 -13.75 -0.51 15.41
C PRO A 98 -13.05 0.07 14.19
N LEU A 99 -11.73 0.03 14.20
CA LEU A 99 -10.91 0.30 13.03
C LEU A 99 -11.07 -0.84 12.03
N LYS A 100 -11.19 -0.51 10.75
CA LYS A 100 -11.20 -1.47 9.64
C LYS A 100 -10.12 -1.06 8.65
N ILE A 101 -9.14 -1.93 8.41
CA ILE A 101 -8.07 -1.72 7.42
C ILE A 101 -7.93 -2.96 6.55
N HIS A 102 -7.87 -2.76 5.24
CA HIS A 102 -7.50 -3.78 4.24
C HIS A 102 -6.45 -3.22 3.27
N PRO A 103 -5.64 -4.06 2.60
CA PRO A 103 -4.49 -3.59 1.81
C PRO A 103 -4.82 -2.52 0.76
N HIS A 104 -6.00 -2.63 0.11
CA HIS A 104 -6.43 -1.66 -0.88
C HIS A 104 -6.64 -0.24 -0.32
N MET A 105 -6.91 -0.10 0.99
CA MET A 105 -7.03 1.23 1.62
C MET A 105 -5.74 2.02 1.57
N PHE A 106 -4.57 1.38 1.64
CA PHE A 106 -3.28 2.09 1.53
C PHE A 106 -3.15 2.80 0.18
N ARG A 107 -3.62 2.15 -0.89
CA ARG A 107 -3.69 2.77 -2.23
C ARG A 107 -4.66 3.95 -2.23
N HIS A 108 -5.85 3.81 -1.64
CA HIS A 108 -6.79 4.93 -1.53
C HIS A 108 -6.20 6.11 -0.78
N THR A 109 -5.63 5.88 0.40
CA THR A 109 -5.00 6.92 1.21
C THR A 109 -3.86 7.60 0.44
N PHE A 110 -3.03 6.86 -0.29
CA PHE A 110 -2.01 7.46 -1.15
C PHE A 110 -2.63 8.40 -2.20
N VAL A 111 -3.66 7.94 -2.93
CA VAL A 111 -4.34 8.77 -3.95
C VAL A 111 -4.97 10.02 -3.34
N THR A 112 -5.71 9.86 -2.25
CA THR A 112 -6.35 10.99 -1.55
C THR A 112 -5.31 11.99 -1.08
N ASN A 113 -4.21 11.53 -0.48
CA ASN A 113 -3.13 12.42 -0.02
C ASN A 113 -2.48 13.17 -1.20
N CYS A 114 -2.13 12.48 -2.30
CA CYS A 114 -1.55 13.13 -3.48
C CYS A 114 -2.50 14.17 -4.08
N TYR A 115 -3.79 13.86 -4.16
CA TYR A 115 -4.81 14.79 -4.62
C TYR A 115 -4.92 16.01 -3.71
N GLN A 116 -4.95 15.80 -2.39
CA GLN A 116 -5.01 16.88 -1.40
C GLN A 116 -3.76 17.78 -1.43
N GLN A 117 -2.61 17.24 -1.83
CA GLN A 117 -1.36 17.98 -2.03
C GLN A 117 -1.25 18.62 -3.42
N LYS A 118 -2.34 18.61 -4.20
CA LYS A 118 -2.41 19.19 -5.56
C LYS A 118 -1.40 18.59 -6.54
N MET A 119 -1.05 17.32 -6.37
CA MET A 119 -0.30 16.60 -7.40
C MET A 119 -1.11 16.60 -8.70
N ASP A 120 -0.42 16.80 -9.83
CA ASP A 120 -1.07 16.75 -11.13
C ASP A 120 -1.84 15.44 -11.30
N THR A 121 -3.13 15.56 -11.61
CA THR A 121 -4.04 14.41 -11.66
C THR A 121 -3.68 13.42 -12.76
N ARG A 122 -3.04 13.87 -13.84
CA ARG A 122 -2.56 13.01 -14.92
C ARG A 122 -1.37 12.18 -14.46
N VAL A 123 -0.39 12.84 -13.84
CA VAL A 123 0.76 12.17 -13.21
C VAL A 123 0.30 11.15 -12.17
N LEU A 124 -0.67 11.51 -11.32
CA LEU A 124 -1.21 10.59 -10.32
C LEU A 124 -1.87 9.36 -10.94
N ILE A 125 -2.66 9.53 -12.02
CA ILE A 125 -3.28 8.42 -12.77
C ILE A 125 -2.22 7.48 -13.35
N ASP A 126 -1.13 8.03 -13.90
CA ASP A 126 -0.04 7.25 -14.47
C ASP A 126 0.72 6.43 -13.41
N ILE A 127 0.96 7.02 -12.24
CA ILE A 127 1.61 6.34 -11.10
C ILE A 127 0.75 5.16 -10.60
N VAL A 128 -0.55 5.37 -10.43
CA VAL A 128 -1.44 4.34 -9.87
C VAL A 128 -1.84 3.31 -10.93
N GLY A 129 -1.91 3.71 -12.20
CA GLY A 129 -2.31 2.86 -13.33
C GLY A 129 -3.82 2.64 -13.43
N HIS A 130 -4.64 3.67 -13.21
CA HIS A 130 -6.09 3.58 -13.48
C HIS A 130 -6.37 3.76 -14.98
N SER A 131 -7.04 2.79 -15.60
CA SER A 131 -7.45 2.86 -17.01
C SER A 131 -8.64 3.79 -17.25
N ASN A 132 -9.40 4.13 -16.20
CA ASN A 132 -10.53 5.06 -16.26
C ASN A 132 -10.32 6.21 -15.25
N PRO A 133 -10.26 7.48 -15.69
CA PRO A 133 -10.19 8.65 -14.80
C PRO A 133 -11.34 8.74 -13.79
N GLN A 134 -12.51 8.16 -14.09
CA GLN A 134 -13.65 8.11 -13.17
C GLN A 134 -13.37 7.26 -11.93
N MET A 135 -12.45 6.29 -12.00
CA MET A 135 -12.01 5.53 -10.82
C MET A 135 -11.29 6.44 -9.82
N THR A 136 -10.63 7.50 -10.30
CA THR A 136 -9.98 8.49 -9.46
C THR A 136 -11.01 9.41 -8.76
N ASN A 137 -12.17 9.65 -9.38
CA ASN A 137 -13.26 10.43 -8.79
C ASN A 137 -13.92 9.74 -7.57
N HIS A 138 -13.84 8.42 -7.46
CA HIS A 138 -14.27 7.72 -6.23
C HIS A 138 -13.33 7.95 -5.04
N TYR A 139 -12.12 8.46 -5.26
CA TYR A 139 -11.14 8.78 -4.20
C TYR A 139 -11.11 10.26 -3.84
N THR A 140 -11.86 11.07 -4.59
CA THR A 140 -12.09 12.49 -4.37
C THR A 140 -13.44 12.70 -3.69
N HIS A 141 -13.67 12.06 -2.54
CA HIS A 141 -14.52 12.70 -1.52
C HIS A 141 -13.54 13.49 -0.64
N PRO A 142 -13.14 14.70 -1.08
CA PRO A 142 -12.34 15.55 -0.21
C PRO A 142 -13.09 15.70 1.11
N GLU A 143 -12.39 15.52 2.22
CA GLU A 143 -12.93 15.86 3.52
C GLU A 143 -13.52 17.28 3.46
N THR A 144 -14.63 17.52 4.16
CA THR A 144 -15.33 18.81 4.14
C THR A 144 -14.38 19.98 4.41
N GLU A 145 -13.39 19.79 5.28
CA GLU A 145 -12.34 20.76 5.57
C GLU A 145 -11.47 21.09 4.35
N PHE A 146 -11.15 20.11 3.51
CA PHE A 146 -10.41 20.33 2.26
C PHE A 146 -11.23 21.16 1.27
N MET A 147 -12.52 20.87 1.13
CA MET A 147 -13.41 21.64 0.25
C MET A 147 -13.50 23.10 0.68
N HIS A 148 -13.71 23.35 1.98
CA HIS A 148 -13.74 24.72 2.53
C HIS A 148 -12.42 25.45 2.30
N ARG A 149 -11.27 24.78 2.50
CA ARG A 149 -9.95 25.38 2.28
C ARG A 149 -9.71 25.76 0.82
N GLU A 150 -10.12 24.93 -0.13
CA GLU A 150 -9.95 25.24 -1.55
C GLU A 150 -10.90 26.35 -2.02
N PHE A 151 -12.15 26.38 -1.53
CA PHE A 151 -13.07 27.48 -1.82
C PHE A 151 -12.56 28.83 -1.29
N LYS A 152 -12.00 28.83 -0.07
CA LYS A 152 -11.40 30.04 0.51
C LYS A 152 -10.26 30.62 -0.35
N LYS A 153 -9.43 29.77 -0.98
CA LYS A 153 -8.38 30.24 -1.90
C LYS A 153 -8.96 30.95 -3.13
N TYR A 154 -10.14 30.54 -3.59
CA TYR A 154 -10.85 31.22 -4.67
C TYR A 154 -11.44 32.55 -4.19
N GLU A 155 -12.04 32.59 -2.98
CA GLU A 155 -12.51 33.84 -2.38
C GLU A 155 -11.38 34.85 -2.18
N ASP A 156 -10.20 34.42 -1.75
CA ASP A 156 -9.02 35.28 -1.55
C ASP A 156 -8.46 35.85 -2.89
N LEU A 157 -8.92 35.34 -4.04
CA LEU A 157 -8.55 35.82 -5.38
C LEU A 157 -9.58 36.80 -5.97
N LEU A 158 -10.73 36.98 -5.30
CA LEU A 158 -11.76 37.98 -5.66
C LEU A 158 -11.48 39.33 -4.97
#